data_AF-A0A931MBW8-F1
#
_entry.id   AF-A0A931MBW8-F1
#
_cell.length_a   1.000
_cell.length_b   1.000
_cell.length_c   1.000
_cell.angle_alpha   90.00
_cell.angle_beta   90.00
_cell.angle_gamma   90.00
#
_symmetry.space_group_name_H-M   'P 1'
#
loop_
_entity.id
_entity.type
_entity.pdbx_description
1 polymer ?
#
loop_
_entity_poly.entity_id
_entity_poly.type
_entity_poly.pdbx_seq_one_letter_code
_entity_poly.pdbx_strand_id
1 'polypeptide(L)'
;MKYQVGKTGRVVVARFEDKEDVLSNLTDIAKNENIKAAVVYLVGGMRAGKIVVGPEKDVMPPVPMWRELGESHEILGVGTIFYQGDEPKVH
;
A
#
# COMPACT_ATOMS: atom_id res chain seq x y z
N MET A 1 -8.12 -14.82 -18.71
CA MET A 1 -8.27 -14.58 -17.27
C MET A 1 -7.41 -15.57 -16.51
N LYS A 2 -6.49 -15.11 -15.66
CA LYS A 2 -5.74 -15.96 -14.73
C LYS A 2 -6.34 -15.74 -13.34
N TYR A 3 -6.70 -16.82 -12.64
CA TYR A 3 -7.29 -16.73 -11.32
C TYR A 3 -6.72 -17.83 -10.42
N GLN A 4 -6.75 -17.59 -9.11
CA GLN A 4 -6.38 -18.55 -8.10
C GLN A 4 -7.38 -18.45 -6.95
N VAL A 5 -7.59 -19.56 -6.26
CA VAL A 5 -8.40 -19.61 -5.03
C VAL A 5 -7.47 -19.82 -3.85
N GLY A 6 -7.84 -19.24 -2.71
CA GLY A 6 -7.06 -19.33 -1.49
C GLY A 6 -7.96 -19.23 -0.27
N LYS A 7 -7.33 -19.31 0.90
CA LYS A 7 -7.95 -19.05 2.19
C LYS A 7 -7.24 -17.87 2.84
N THR A 8 -7.94 -17.09 3.64
CA THR A 8 -7.30 -16.06 4.47
C THR A 8 -6.29 -16.73 5.40
N GLY A 9 -5.07 -16.21 5.40
CA GLY A 9 -3.99 -16.66 6.28
C GLY A 9 -4.05 -15.98 7.65
N ARG A 10 -2.87 -15.69 8.20
CA ARG A 10 -2.74 -14.92 9.45
C ARG A 10 -3.26 -13.49 9.26
N VAL A 11 -3.78 -12.92 10.35
CA VAL A 11 -4.16 -11.52 10.45
C VAL A 11 -3.10 -10.80 11.27
N VAL A 12 -2.55 -9.72 10.73
CA VAL A 12 -1.63 -8.83 11.43
C VAL A 12 -2.39 -7.54 11.74
N VAL A 13 -2.33 -7.11 12.99
CA VAL A 13 -2.84 -5.80 13.42
C VAL A 13 -1.63 -4.96 13.78
N ALA A 14 -1.48 -3.83 13.10
CA ALA A 14 -0.39 -2.88 13.33
C ALA A 14 -0.97 -1.49 13.60
N ARG A 15 -0.25 -0.72 14.41
CA ARG A 15 -0.50 0.70 14.65
C ARG A 15 0.77 1.44 14.29
N PHE A 16 0.63 2.48 13.49
CA PHE A 16 1.72 3.37 13.14
C PHE A 16 1.78 4.52 14.15
N GLU A 17 3.00 4.95 14.47
CA GLU A 17 3.26 6.13 15.29
C GLU A 17 3.40 7.40 14.43
N ASP A 18 3.41 8.56 15.08
CA ASP A 18 3.52 9.85 14.37
C ASP A 18 4.80 9.90 13.52
N LYS A 19 4.64 10.25 12.24
CA LYS A 19 5.71 10.42 11.24
C LYS A 19 6.35 9.12 10.73
N GLU A 20 5.76 7.96 11.02
CA GLU A 20 6.18 6.72 10.36
C GLU A 20 5.74 6.68 8.89
N ASP A 21 6.60 6.16 8.03
CA ASP A 21 6.26 5.90 6.64
C ASP A 21 5.46 4.60 6.54
N VAL A 22 4.24 4.69 6.03
CA VAL A 22 3.31 3.56 5.98
C VAL A 22 3.80 2.48 5.03
N LEU A 23 4.34 2.84 3.87
CA LEU A 23 4.71 1.88 2.82
C LEU A 23 5.94 1.05 3.20
N SER A 24 6.96 1.69 3.77
CA SER A 24 8.15 1.00 4.26
C SER A 24 7.82 0.05 5.41
N ASN A 25 7.05 0.50 6.39
CA ASN A 25 6.68 -0.34 7.53
C ASN A 25 5.78 -1.52 7.11
N LEU A 26 4.85 -1.34 6.16
CA LEU A 26 4.09 -2.48 5.59
C LEU A 26 5.00 -3.48 4.88
N THR A 27 6.01 -3.00 4.16
CA THR A 27 7.02 -3.84 3.50
C THR A 27 7.83 -4.62 4.54
N ASP A 28 8.25 -3.97 5.62
CA ASP A 28 9.02 -4.59 6.70
C ASP A 28 8.20 -5.63 7.47
N ILE A 29 6.93 -5.34 7.78
CA ILE A 29 6.00 -6.34 8.34
C ILE A 29 5.90 -7.56 7.42
N ALA A 30 5.74 -7.35 6.11
CA ALA A 30 5.63 -8.45 5.17
C ALA A 30 6.92 -9.30 5.10
N LYS A 31 8.10 -8.69 5.24
CA LYS A 31 9.39 -9.40 5.30
C LYS A 31 9.54 -10.17 6.61
N ASN A 32 9.37 -9.48 7.74
CA ASN A 32 9.57 -10.04 9.08
C ASN A 32 8.64 -11.22 9.35
N GLU A 33 7.40 -11.11 8.90
CA GLU A 33 6.41 -12.18 9.04
C GLU A 33 6.42 -13.16 7.87
N ASN A 34 7.27 -13.00 6.85
CA ASN A 34 7.29 -13.85 5.67
C ASN A 34 5.90 -13.97 4.97
N ILE A 35 5.22 -12.84 4.82
CA ILE A 35 3.92 -12.73 4.13
C ILE A 35 4.17 -12.55 2.63
N LYS A 36 3.80 -13.54 1.80
CA LYS A 36 4.02 -13.49 0.34
C LYS A 36 2.93 -12.79 -0.46
N ALA A 37 1.72 -12.76 0.09
CA ALA A 37 0.58 -12.04 -0.49
C ALA A 37 -0.37 -11.61 0.63
N ALA A 38 -0.91 -10.39 0.55
CA ALA A 38 -1.88 -9.88 1.52
C ALA A 38 -2.81 -8.84 0.90
N VAL A 39 -3.98 -8.69 1.52
CA VAL A 39 -4.82 -7.49 1.39
C VAL A 39 -4.56 -6.62 2.62
N VAL A 40 -4.37 -5.33 2.40
CA VAL A 40 -4.13 -4.34 3.45
C VAL A 40 -5.37 -3.46 3.57
N TYR A 41 -5.83 -3.28 4.81
CA TYR A 41 -6.83 -2.29 5.16
C TYR A 41 -6.17 -1.26 6.08
N LEU A 42 -6.30 0.01 5.72
CA LEU A 42 -5.70 1.11 6.46
C LEU A 42 -6.79 2.11 6.85
N VAL A 43 -6.83 2.47 8.13
CA VAL A 43 -7.74 3.48 8.67
C VAL A 43 -6.98 4.33 9.66
N GLY A 44 -7.18 5.65 9.62
CA GLY A 44 -6.60 6.58 10.58
C GLY A 44 -6.38 7.96 9.99
N GLY A 45 -5.49 8.73 10.61
CA GLY A 45 -5.12 10.07 10.15
C GLY A 45 -3.79 10.09 9.39
N MET A 46 -3.71 10.89 8.33
CA MET A 46 -2.50 11.17 7.59
C MET A 46 -2.26 12.68 7.60
N ARG A 47 -1.09 13.12 8.11
CA ARG A 47 -0.73 14.55 8.19
C ARG A 47 -0.41 15.15 6.83
N ALA A 48 0.30 14.41 6.00
CA ALA A 48 0.69 14.81 4.66
C ALA A 48 0.97 13.59 3.79
N GLY A 49 0.84 13.72 2.49
CA GLY A 49 1.12 12.63 1.56
C GLY A 49 0.98 13.05 0.10
N LYS A 50 1.24 12.10 -0.79
CA LYS A 50 0.98 12.24 -2.23
C LYS A 50 0.18 11.04 -2.70
N ILE A 51 -0.84 11.31 -3.50
CA ILE A 51 -1.65 10.26 -4.11
C ILE A 51 -1.55 10.35 -5.63
N VAL A 52 -1.50 9.20 -6.29
CA VAL A 52 -1.63 9.12 -7.75
C VAL A 52 -3.12 9.13 -8.07
N VAL A 53 -3.56 10.10 -8.85
CA VAL A 53 -4.99 10.27 -9.23
C VAL A 53 -5.28 9.77 -10.65
N GLY A 54 -4.29 9.14 -11.29
CA GLY A 54 -4.34 8.65 -12.66
C GLY A 54 -3.07 9.02 -13.42
N PRO A 55 -2.97 8.65 -14.70
CA PRO A 55 -1.88 9.10 -15.56
C PRO A 55 -2.15 10.50 -16.13
N GLU A 56 -1.10 11.21 -16.54
CA GLU A 56 -1.25 12.48 -17.27
C GLU A 56 -1.93 12.28 -18.64
N LYS A 57 -1.67 11.14 -19.28
CA LYS A 57 -2.21 10.75 -20.58
C LYS A 57 -2.42 9.23 -20.64
N ASP A 58 -3.34 8.79 -21.48
CA ASP A 58 -3.61 7.38 -21.74
C ASP A 58 -2.60 6.79 -22.74
N VAL A 59 -1.32 6.73 -22.34
CA VAL A 59 -0.21 6.17 -23.13
C VAL A 59 0.72 5.35 -22.23
N MET A 60 1.39 4.35 -22.82
CA MET A 60 2.33 3.47 -22.12
C MET A 60 3.79 3.87 -22.42
N PRO A 61 4.68 3.90 -21.41
CA PRO A 61 4.39 3.76 -19.98
C PRO A 61 3.65 5.01 -19.43
N PRO A 62 2.75 4.85 -18.45
CA PRO A 62 2.01 5.97 -17.90
C PRO A 62 2.91 6.86 -17.05
N VAL A 63 2.77 8.17 -17.21
CA VAL A 63 3.36 9.16 -16.30
C VAL A 63 2.33 9.45 -15.20
N PRO A 64 2.61 9.17 -13.92
CA PRO A 64 1.63 9.35 -12.85
C PRO A 64 1.39 10.84 -12.56
N MET A 65 0.12 11.22 -12.46
CA MET A 65 -0.31 12.53 -11.98
C MET A 65 -0.42 12.49 -10.45
N TRP A 66 0.48 13.20 -9.79
CA TRP A 66 0.51 13.30 -8.34
C TRP A 66 -0.32 14.46 -7.83
N ARG A 67 -1.09 14.22 -6.76
CA ARG A 67 -1.76 15.26 -5.98
C ARG A 67 -1.21 15.25 -4.56
N GLU A 68 -0.77 16.42 -4.09
CA GLU A 68 -0.29 16.59 -2.73
C GLU A 68 -1.46 16.79 -1.76
N LEU A 69 -1.32 16.21 -0.57
CA LEU A 69 -2.18 16.42 0.58
C LEU A 69 -1.30 17.11 1.64
N GLY A 70 -1.51 18.42 1.83
CA GLY A 70 -0.66 19.26 2.70
C GLY A 70 -1.19 19.46 4.12
N GLU A 71 -2.36 18.93 4.43
CA GLU A 71 -3.03 19.07 5.72
C GLU A 71 -3.46 17.71 6.26
N SER A 72 -3.90 17.64 7.53
CA SER A 72 -4.42 16.41 8.11
C SER A 72 -5.68 15.94 7.40
N HIS A 73 -5.68 14.67 6.98
CA HIS A 73 -6.83 13.99 6.41
C HIS A 73 -7.08 12.69 7.17
N GLU A 74 -8.35 12.36 7.38
CA GLU A 74 -8.74 10.98 7.70
C GLU A 74 -8.65 10.15 6.42
N ILE A 75 -8.15 8.92 6.55
CA ILE A 75 -7.93 8.01 5.44
C ILE A 75 -8.68 6.69 5.66
N LEU A 76 -9.22 6.19 4.55
CA LEU A 76 -9.59 4.79 4.36
C LEU A 76 -8.83 4.31 3.14
N GLY A 77 -7.90 3.38 3.35
CA GLY A 77 -7.07 2.80 2.31
C GLY A 77 -7.33 1.30 2.18
N VAL A 78 -7.32 0.81 0.94
CA VAL A 78 -7.26 -0.62 0.63
C VAL A 78 -6.12 -0.82 -0.35
N GLY A 79 -5.28 -1.80 -0.07
CA GLY A 79 -4.15 -2.14 -0.92
C GLY A 79 -3.87 -3.63 -0.92
N THR A 80 -2.84 -4.00 -1.65
CA THR A 80 -2.34 -5.38 -1.70
C THR A 80 -0.83 -5.41 -1.54
N ILE A 81 -0.32 -6.53 -1.05
CA ILE A 81 1.11 -6.82 -1.04
C ILE A 81 1.34 -8.03 -1.92
N PHE A 82 2.28 -7.92 -2.86
CA PHE A 82 2.79 -9.03 -3.66
C PHE A 82 4.30 -8.88 -3.85
N TYR A 83 4.99 -9.98 -4.11
CA TYR A 83 6.44 -9.93 -4.35
C TYR A 83 6.74 -9.59 -5.80
N GLN A 84 7.73 -8.71 -5.99
CA GLN A 84 8.38 -8.46 -7.27
C GLN A 84 9.86 -8.84 -7.14
N GLY A 85 10.22 -10.02 -7.67
CA GLY A 85 11.49 -10.65 -7.32
C GLY A 85 11.49 -11.05 -5.84
N ASP A 86 12.55 -10.69 -5.12
CA ASP A 86 12.72 -11.03 -3.70
C ASP A 86 12.15 -9.98 -2.74
N GLU A 87 11.52 -8.93 -3.27
CA GLU A 87 11.04 -7.77 -2.52
C GLU A 87 9.51 -7.69 -2.49
N PRO A 88 8.86 -7.51 -1.32
CA PRO A 88 7.45 -7.18 -1.25
C PRO A 88 7.20 -5.78 -1.84
N LYS A 89 6.10 -5.64 -2.56
CA LYS A 89 5.59 -4.37 -3.09
C LYS A 89 4.17 -4.17 -2.61
N VAL A 90 3.93 -3.01 -2.02
CA VAL A 90 2.61 -2.52 -1.66
C VAL A 90 2.03 -1.79 -2.87
N HIS A 91 0.77 -2.06 -3.18
CA HIS A 91 -0.02 -1.35 -4.18
C HIS A 91 -1.29 -0.83 -3.54
#